data_AF-A0A8S3XN46-F1
#
_entry.id   AF-A0A8S3XN46-F1
#
_cell.length_a   1.000
_cell.length_b   1.000
_cell.length_c   1.000
_cell.angle_alpha   90.00
_cell.angle_beta   90.00
_cell.angle_gamma   90.00
#
_symmetry.space_group_name_H-M   'P 1'
#
loop_
_entity.id
_entity.type
_entity.pdbx_description
1 polymer ?
#
loop_
_entity_poly.entity_id
_entity_poly.type
_entity_poly.pdbx_seq_one_letter_code
_entity_poly.pdbx_strand_id
1 'polypeptide(L)'
;MSGSKKMTLRVQSPEGTARIEVFDTDVTARLYERVYEALNLNTFGFALHRDRQRKEEIISNKSRQLREYGLQHGDMLYLSPVNGAVLYDQPSTSAESNTKQFGEKMETGPSVSAATTSLSSPKPGVPEEDEVDLELYKLPGTIQRQRDEKLCRHNSNGCCVHCSPLEPWDEGYLKEHNIKHMSFHSYLRKITSGKFISLDELSCKIKPGCKEHPPWPRGICSKCQPSAVTLNRQPYRHVDNVLFQNAALVERLLAYWRATGHQRLGFLYGNYEQHPDVPLGIRARVTAIYEPPQESGRDFISLGEDPRAELLAELTRRLGLRRVGWLFTDLLPRDLAAGTVQHVRGVDTHFLSAQECVTAGHYQNLHPSACRHASSGYFGSKFVTVCVTGDSNHRVALEGYQVSGQCQALVRDGILLPTRDAPELGYIRDCSPNHYVPDVYYKVSTAQERSLHCLPLSRIE
;
A
#
# COMPACT_ATOMS: atom_id res chain seq x y z
N MET A 1 31.13 -40.32 -34.11
CA MET A 1 30.69 -38.98 -33.65
C MET A 1 29.58 -38.52 -34.58
N SER A 2 28.34 -38.42 -34.09
CA SER A 2 27.21 -37.93 -34.89
C SER A 2 27.31 -36.40 -34.96
N GLY A 3 27.57 -35.86 -36.15
CA GLY A 3 27.61 -34.41 -36.37
C GLY A 3 26.25 -33.75 -36.08
N SER A 4 26.26 -32.46 -35.75
CA SER A 4 25.04 -31.67 -35.57
C SER A 4 24.23 -31.66 -36.85
N LYS A 5 22.94 -31.99 -36.76
CA LYS A 5 22.03 -32.08 -37.90
C LYS A 5 21.05 -30.91 -37.83
N LYS A 6 21.04 -30.08 -38.88
CA LYS A 6 20.05 -29.02 -39.05
C LYS A 6 18.68 -29.63 -39.39
N MET A 7 17.62 -29.19 -38.73
CA MET A 7 16.25 -29.62 -38.95
C MET A 7 15.29 -28.42 -38.97
N THR A 8 14.19 -28.55 -39.71
CA THR A 8 13.15 -27.51 -39.78
C THR A 8 11.89 -28.08 -39.16
N LEU A 9 11.40 -27.45 -38.10
CA LEU A 9 10.17 -27.82 -37.41
C LEU A 9 9.03 -26.90 -37.86
N ARG A 10 7.81 -27.42 -37.95
CA ARG A 10 6.62 -26.63 -38.26
C ARG A 10 5.87 -26.38 -36.95
N VAL A 11 5.53 -25.14 -36.65
CA VAL A 11 4.81 -24.78 -35.43
C VAL A 11 3.47 -24.18 -35.80
N GLN A 12 2.39 -24.88 -35.50
CA GLN A 12 1.02 -24.45 -35.73
C GLN A 12 0.51 -23.65 -34.54
N SER A 13 0.06 -22.43 -34.82
CA SER A 13 -0.62 -21.53 -33.89
C SER A 13 -2.01 -21.14 -34.43
N PRO A 14 -2.82 -20.42 -33.65
CA PRO A 14 -4.12 -19.91 -34.12
C PRO A 14 -4.02 -19.02 -35.37
N GLU A 15 -2.92 -18.28 -35.55
CA GLU A 15 -2.71 -17.34 -36.66
C GLU A 15 -2.06 -17.99 -37.90
N GLY A 16 -1.61 -19.25 -37.82
CA GLY A 16 -1.01 -19.95 -38.96
C GLY A 16 0.05 -20.98 -38.57
N THR A 17 0.87 -21.40 -39.53
CA THR A 17 1.97 -22.35 -39.29
C THR A 17 3.30 -21.73 -39.70
N ALA A 18 4.22 -21.57 -38.75
CA ALA A 18 5.57 -21.08 -38.99
C ALA A 18 6.57 -22.23 -39.16
N ARG A 19 7.64 -21.99 -39.92
CA ARG A 19 8.76 -22.93 -40.08
C ARG A 19 9.96 -22.42 -39.29
N ILE A 20 10.45 -23.24 -38.36
CA ILE A 20 11.52 -22.89 -37.43
C ILE A 20 12.73 -23.77 -37.70
N GLU A 21 13.85 -23.16 -38.06
CA GLU A 21 15.10 -23.88 -38.26
C GLU A 21 15.87 -24.02 -36.95
N VAL A 22 16.27 -25.25 -36.59
CA VAL A 22 17.01 -25.59 -35.37
C VAL A 22 18.03 -26.70 -35.64
N PHE A 23 19.03 -26.83 -34.78
CA PHE A 23 19.92 -27.99 -34.77
C PHE A 23 19.41 -29.00 -33.74
N ASP A 24 19.63 -30.29 -34.00
CA ASP A 24 19.30 -31.37 -33.06
C ASP A 24 20.07 -31.26 -31.71
N THR A 25 21.23 -30.59 -31.71
CA THR A 25 22.02 -30.22 -30.54
C THR A 25 21.53 -28.98 -29.81
N ASP A 26 20.64 -28.17 -30.42
CA ASP A 26 20.13 -26.97 -29.78
C ASP A 26 19.34 -27.35 -28.51
N VAL A 27 19.43 -26.52 -27.48
CA VAL A 27 18.64 -26.68 -26.26
C VAL A 27 17.19 -26.28 -26.51
N THR A 28 16.25 -26.93 -25.82
CA THR A 28 14.81 -26.66 -25.95
C THR A 28 14.44 -25.19 -25.72
N ALA A 29 15.13 -24.47 -24.82
CA ALA A 29 14.93 -23.03 -24.64
C ALA A 29 15.15 -22.22 -25.93
N ARG A 30 16.10 -22.63 -26.78
CA ARG A 30 16.40 -21.96 -28.06
C ARG A 30 15.29 -22.15 -29.09
N LEU A 31 14.57 -23.27 -29.04
CA LEU A 31 13.37 -23.49 -29.86
C LEU A 31 12.27 -22.51 -29.46
N TYR A 32 12.05 -22.28 -28.16
CA TYR A 32 11.06 -21.32 -27.66
C TYR A 32 11.38 -19.88 -28.07
N GLU A 33 12.65 -19.48 -28.02
CA GLU A 33 13.11 -18.17 -28.50
C GLU A 33 12.80 -17.99 -30.00
N ARG A 34 13.16 -18.98 -30.83
CA ARG A 34 12.91 -18.88 -32.27
C ARG A 34 11.42 -18.90 -32.63
N VAL A 35 10.60 -19.63 -31.86
CA VAL A 35 9.14 -19.62 -32.03
C VAL A 35 8.54 -18.27 -31.67
N TYR A 36 9.00 -17.66 -30.58
CA TYR A 36 8.58 -16.32 -30.17
C TYR A 36 8.88 -15.28 -31.25
N GLU A 37 10.10 -15.31 -31.81
CA GLU A 37 10.51 -14.40 -32.88
C GLU A 37 9.77 -14.65 -34.20
N ALA A 38 9.66 -15.91 -34.62
CA ALA A 38 9.08 -16.25 -35.92
C ALA A 38 7.55 -16.04 -36.00
N LEU A 39 6.85 -16.15 -34.87
CA LEU A 39 5.41 -15.90 -34.78
C LEU A 39 5.08 -14.51 -34.24
N ASN A 40 6.10 -13.67 -33.98
CA ASN A 40 5.96 -12.33 -33.41
C ASN A 40 5.04 -12.29 -32.17
N LEU A 41 5.31 -13.17 -31.21
CA LEU A 41 4.46 -13.33 -30.02
C LEU A 41 4.70 -12.19 -29.02
N ASN A 42 3.67 -11.82 -28.28
CA ASN A 42 3.74 -10.76 -27.25
C ASN A 42 4.38 -11.23 -25.94
N THR A 43 4.36 -12.54 -25.67
CA THR A 43 4.82 -13.12 -24.40
C THR A 43 5.33 -14.55 -24.59
N PHE A 44 6.18 -15.01 -23.67
CA PHE A 44 6.62 -16.41 -23.57
C PHE A 44 5.61 -17.32 -22.86
N GLY A 45 4.40 -16.83 -22.56
CA GLY A 45 3.32 -17.59 -21.93
C GLY A 45 2.66 -18.63 -22.85
N PHE A 46 3.44 -19.40 -23.61
CA PHE A 46 2.94 -20.47 -24.48
C PHE A 46 3.65 -21.80 -24.18
N ALA A 47 2.98 -22.90 -24.49
CA ALA A 47 3.52 -24.26 -24.45
C ALA A 47 3.57 -24.85 -25.87
N LEU A 48 4.53 -25.75 -26.10
CA LEU A 48 4.70 -26.48 -27.35
C LEU A 48 4.42 -27.96 -27.11
N HIS A 49 3.53 -28.54 -27.92
CA HIS A 49 3.16 -29.95 -27.84
C HIS A 49 3.48 -30.68 -29.13
N ARG A 50 3.86 -31.95 -29.04
CA ARG A 50 4.10 -32.81 -30.23
C ARG A 50 2.81 -33.33 -30.85
N ASP A 51 1.76 -33.42 -30.05
CA ASP A 51 0.47 -33.95 -30.45
C ASP A 51 -0.62 -32.88 -30.44
N ARG A 52 -1.62 -33.05 -31.31
CA ARG A 52 -2.75 -32.12 -31.40
C ARG A 52 -3.65 -32.17 -30.15
N GLN A 53 -3.60 -33.26 -29.38
CA GLN A 53 -4.34 -33.43 -28.13
C GLN A 53 -3.63 -32.80 -26.91
N ARG A 54 -2.44 -32.19 -27.11
CA ARG A 54 -1.66 -31.45 -26.11
C ARG A 54 -1.22 -32.31 -24.89
N LYS A 55 -1.02 -33.60 -25.09
CA LYS A 55 -0.59 -34.54 -24.03
C LYS A 55 0.94 -34.63 -23.91
N GLU A 56 1.67 -34.42 -24.99
CA GLU A 56 3.14 -34.51 -25.02
C GLU A 56 3.76 -33.12 -25.13
N GLU A 57 4.00 -32.50 -23.98
CA GLU A 57 4.64 -31.17 -23.88
C GLU A 57 6.17 -31.24 -24.01
N ILE A 58 6.73 -30.32 -24.80
CA ILE A 58 8.18 -30.08 -24.87
C ILE A 58 8.52 -28.97 -23.89
N ILE A 59 9.04 -29.33 -22.72
CA ILE A 59 9.34 -28.33 -21.68
C ILE A 59 10.57 -27.50 -22.08
N SER A 60 10.44 -26.17 -22.02
CA SER A 60 11.55 -25.23 -22.23
C SER A 60 12.62 -25.41 -21.14
N ASN A 61 13.80 -25.85 -21.53
CA ASN A 61 14.93 -26.09 -20.63
C ASN A 61 16.27 -25.67 -21.28
N LYS A 62 17.19 -25.14 -20.47
CA LYS A 62 18.52 -24.70 -20.90
C LYS A 62 19.58 -25.82 -20.91
N SER A 63 19.26 -27.01 -20.41
CA SER A 63 20.19 -28.15 -20.41
C SER A 63 19.78 -29.30 -21.33
N ARG A 64 18.47 -29.47 -21.61
CA ARG A 64 17.98 -30.56 -22.48
C ARG A 64 18.04 -30.20 -23.95
N GLN A 65 18.63 -31.08 -24.74
CA GLN A 65 18.76 -30.92 -26.19
C GLN A 65 17.53 -31.43 -26.94
N LEU A 66 17.26 -30.87 -28.13
CA LEU A 66 16.11 -31.26 -28.95
C LEU A 66 16.14 -32.73 -29.40
N ARG A 67 17.33 -33.32 -29.57
CA ARG A 67 17.50 -34.76 -29.88
C ARG A 67 16.88 -35.68 -28.83
N GLU A 68 16.80 -35.26 -27.56
CA GLU A 68 16.24 -36.06 -26.46
C GLU A 68 14.72 -36.22 -26.61
N TYR A 69 14.07 -35.29 -27.32
CA TYR A 69 12.64 -35.34 -27.62
C TYR A 69 12.32 -36.08 -28.93
N GLY A 70 13.33 -36.65 -29.61
CA GLY A 70 13.13 -37.48 -30.81
C GLY A 70 12.47 -36.74 -31.98
N LEU A 71 12.68 -35.42 -32.09
CA LEU A 71 12.11 -34.60 -33.16
C LEU A 71 12.88 -34.79 -34.46
N GLN A 72 12.16 -34.89 -35.58
CA GLN A 72 12.71 -35.05 -36.92
C GLN A 72 12.45 -33.83 -37.80
N HIS A 73 13.19 -33.74 -38.90
CA HIS A 73 12.98 -32.69 -39.90
C HIS A 73 11.57 -32.81 -40.49
N GLY A 74 10.78 -31.75 -40.37
CA GLY A 74 9.40 -31.69 -40.87
C GLY A 74 8.31 -31.93 -39.81
N ASP A 75 8.67 -32.27 -38.58
CA ASP A 75 7.71 -32.52 -37.49
C ASP A 75 6.85 -31.28 -37.20
N MET A 76 5.58 -31.53 -36.84
CA MET A 76 4.60 -30.49 -36.49
C MET A 76 4.48 -30.39 -34.97
N LEU A 77 4.64 -29.18 -34.45
CA LEU A 77 4.39 -28.83 -33.07
C LEU A 77 3.16 -27.93 -32.98
N TYR A 78 2.42 -28.05 -31.89
CA TYR A 78 1.20 -27.30 -31.64
C TYR A 78 1.44 -26.32 -30.51
N LEU A 79 1.19 -25.04 -30.77
CA LEU A 79 1.36 -23.96 -29.83
C LEU A 79 0.03 -23.68 -29.11
N SER A 80 0.08 -23.57 -27.77
CA SER A 80 -1.08 -23.16 -26.97
C SER A 80 -0.72 -22.13 -25.90
N PRO A 81 -1.59 -21.15 -25.63
CA PRO A 81 -1.41 -20.20 -24.53
C PRO A 81 -1.51 -20.91 -23.18
N VAL A 82 -0.68 -20.49 -22.24
CA VAL A 82 -0.69 -20.95 -20.84
C VAL A 82 -1.32 -19.87 -19.97
N ASN A 83 -2.21 -20.24 -19.05
CA ASN A 83 -2.82 -19.35 -18.06
C ASN A 83 -3.50 -18.10 -18.65
N GLY A 84 -4.17 -18.23 -19.81
CA GLY A 84 -4.90 -17.11 -20.42
C GLY A 84 -4.01 -16.06 -21.08
N ALA A 85 -2.73 -16.37 -21.34
CA ALA A 85 -1.83 -15.47 -22.04
C ALA A 85 -2.36 -15.05 -23.43
N VAL A 86 -2.38 -13.75 -23.67
CA VAL A 86 -2.69 -13.18 -24.99
C VAL A 86 -1.42 -13.20 -25.83
N LEU A 87 -1.38 -14.09 -26.82
CA LEU A 87 -0.16 -14.38 -27.60
C LEU A 87 0.04 -13.45 -28.80
N TYR A 88 -1.03 -12.84 -29.29
CA TYR A 88 -1.06 -11.97 -30.47
C TYR A 88 -1.81 -10.68 -30.15
N ASP A 89 -1.40 -9.57 -30.76
CA ASP A 89 -2.16 -8.32 -30.72
C ASP A 89 -3.47 -8.49 -31.48
N GLN A 90 -4.61 -8.17 -30.84
CA GLN A 90 -5.88 -8.06 -31.54
C GLN A 90 -5.94 -6.70 -32.25
N PRO A 91 -6.05 -6.64 -33.58
CA PRO A 91 -6.42 -5.41 -34.24
C PRO A 91 -7.89 -5.11 -33.98
N SER A 92 -8.17 -4.03 -33.25
CA SER A 92 -9.48 -3.38 -33.25
C SER A 92 -9.86 -3.03 -34.68
N THR A 93 -10.72 -3.84 -35.29
CA THR A 93 -11.30 -3.55 -36.60
C THR A 93 -12.78 -3.28 -36.43
N SER A 94 -13.09 -2.00 -36.31
CA SER A 94 -14.36 -1.45 -36.74
C SER A 94 -14.48 -1.68 -38.24
N ALA A 95 -15.44 -2.52 -38.66
CA ALA A 95 -15.89 -2.60 -40.04
C ALA A 95 -17.42 -2.44 -40.04
N GLU A 96 -17.86 -1.37 -40.71
CA GLU A 96 -19.24 -0.93 -40.86
C GLU A 96 -20.06 -1.75 -41.87
N SER A 97 -21.37 -1.48 -41.86
CA SER A 97 -22.40 -1.62 -42.90
C SER A 97 -23.14 -2.98 -42.93
N ASN A 98 -24.46 -3.08 -43.09
CA ASN A 98 -25.49 -2.13 -43.53
C ASN A 98 -26.89 -2.74 -43.26
N THR A 99 -27.82 -2.08 -42.54
CA THR A 99 -29.26 -2.10 -42.92
C THR A 99 -30.08 -1.00 -42.21
N LYS A 100 -30.42 0.03 -42.99
CA LYS A 100 -31.68 0.80 -43.05
C LYS A 100 -32.44 1.12 -41.74
N GLN A 101 -32.48 2.41 -41.40
CA GLN A 101 -33.72 3.06 -40.95
C GLN A 101 -33.82 4.50 -41.51
N PHE A 102 -35.05 4.99 -41.58
CA PHE A 102 -35.62 5.89 -42.57
C PHE A 102 -36.07 7.22 -41.95
N GLY A 103 -35.94 8.33 -42.69
CA GLY A 103 -36.69 9.61 -42.56
C GLY A 103 -36.15 10.61 -41.52
N GLU A 104 -35.60 11.77 -41.93
CA GLU A 104 -36.29 13.11 -42.12
C GLU A 104 -36.86 13.71 -40.80
N LYS A 105 -36.72 14.97 -40.39
CA LYS A 105 -36.34 16.31 -40.92
C LYS A 105 -35.98 17.23 -39.71
N MET A 106 -34.94 18.08 -39.78
CA MET A 106 -34.93 19.55 -39.98
C MET A 106 -35.65 20.41 -38.90
N GLU A 107 -34.92 21.26 -38.15
CA GLU A 107 -35.00 22.75 -38.16
C GLU A 107 -34.13 23.42 -37.06
N THR A 108 -33.98 24.74 -37.17
CA THR A 108 -32.83 25.58 -36.81
C THR A 108 -33.02 26.52 -35.60
N GLY A 109 -32.02 26.57 -34.70
CA GLY A 109 -31.57 27.74 -33.89
C GLY A 109 -32.42 28.17 -32.66
N PRO A 110 -31.96 29.13 -31.82
CA PRO A 110 -30.62 29.38 -31.26
C PRO A 110 -30.59 29.36 -29.70
N SER A 111 -29.39 29.18 -29.14
CA SER A 111 -28.88 29.61 -27.82
C SER A 111 -29.84 29.86 -26.63
N VAL A 112 -29.73 29.08 -25.54
CA VAL A 112 -29.72 29.57 -24.14
C VAL A 112 -29.18 28.52 -23.16
N SER A 113 -28.43 29.02 -22.18
CA SER A 113 -27.63 28.34 -21.17
C SER A 113 -28.40 27.37 -20.25
N ALA A 114 -27.84 26.19 -20.02
CA ALA A 114 -27.98 25.44 -18.77
C ALA A 114 -26.84 24.41 -18.66
N ALA A 115 -25.74 24.82 -18.00
CA ALA A 115 -24.68 23.90 -17.61
C ALA A 115 -25.22 22.98 -16.49
N THR A 116 -25.77 21.84 -16.90
CA THR A 116 -26.08 20.76 -15.98
C THR A 116 -24.79 19.96 -15.84
N THR A 117 -24.16 20.03 -14.67
CA THR A 117 -22.98 19.23 -14.33
C THR A 117 -23.32 17.75 -14.36
N SER A 118 -23.13 17.12 -15.51
CA SER A 118 -23.09 15.68 -15.63
C SER A 118 -21.84 15.19 -14.90
N LEU A 119 -22.05 14.49 -13.78
CA LEU A 119 -21.00 13.73 -13.11
C LEU A 119 -20.39 12.77 -14.14
N SER A 120 -19.15 13.05 -14.53
CA SER A 120 -18.37 12.14 -15.36
C SER A 120 -18.11 10.87 -14.54
N SER A 121 -18.71 9.76 -14.95
CA SER A 121 -18.39 8.43 -14.46
C SER A 121 -16.86 8.19 -14.51
N PRO A 122 -16.23 7.65 -13.46
CA PRO A 122 -14.79 7.46 -13.41
C PRO A 122 -14.31 6.50 -14.51
N LYS A 123 -13.14 6.81 -15.08
CA LYS A 123 -12.44 5.92 -16.02
C LYS A 123 -12.12 4.59 -15.30
N PRO A 124 -12.36 3.43 -15.93
CA PRO A 124 -12.06 2.14 -15.32
C PRO A 124 -10.54 2.01 -15.07
N GLY A 125 -10.15 1.79 -13.81
CA GLY A 125 -8.77 1.46 -13.40
C GLY A 125 -8.05 2.47 -12.50
N VAL A 126 -8.62 3.66 -12.22
CA VAL A 126 -8.04 4.62 -11.27
C VAL A 126 -8.63 4.37 -9.87
N PRO A 127 -7.81 4.17 -8.82
CA PRO A 127 -8.28 4.07 -7.45
C PRO A 127 -9.12 5.28 -7.05
N GLU A 128 -10.26 5.04 -6.41
CA GLU A 128 -11.14 6.10 -5.92
C GLU A 128 -10.58 6.70 -4.63
N GLU A 129 -10.29 8.01 -4.66
CA GLU A 129 -9.83 8.76 -3.49
C GLU A 129 -10.99 9.05 -2.54
N ASP A 130 -10.67 9.19 -1.25
CA ASP A 130 -11.71 9.42 -0.25
C ASP A 130 -12.31 10.83 -0.39
N GLU A 131 -13.59 10.98 -0.06
CA GLU A 131 -14.28 12.28 -0.12
C GLU A 131 -13.52 13.39 0.61
N VAL A 132 -12.96 13.09 1.78
CA VAL A 132 -12.13 14.02 2.55
C VAL A 132 -10.88 14.48 1.78
N ASP A 133 -10.25 13.62 0.99
CA ASP A 133 -9.08 14.01 0.20
C ASP A 133 -9.51 14.96 -0.92
N LEU A 134 -10.62 14.64 -1.59
CA LEU A 134 -11.19 15.47 -2.66
C LEU A 134 -11.59 16.86 -2.16
N GLU A 135 -12.05 16.97 -0.92
CA GLU A 135 -12.33 18.24 -0.27
C GLU A 135 -11.04 19.00 0.07
N LEU A 136 -10.07 18.35 0.71
CA LEU A 136 -8.81 18.96 1.12
C LEU A 136 -7.96 19.44 -0.07
N TYR A 137 -8.06 18.79 -1.23
CA TYR A 137 -7.43 19.25 -2.47
C TYR A 137 -7.95 20.61 -2.94
N LYS A 138 -9.21 20.95 -2.65
CA LYS A 138 -9.84 22.21 -3.08
C LYS A 138 -9.50 23.39 -2.18
N LEU A 139 -9.11 23.13 -0.93
CA LEU A 139 -8.81 24.19 0.03
C LEU A 139 -7.48 24.91 -0.30
N PRO A 140 -7.29 26.19 0.03
CA PRO A 140 -5.99 26.85 -0.15
C PRO A 140 -4.95 26.39 0.88
N GLY A 141 -5.38 25.92 2.05
CA GLY A 141 -4.49 25.42 3.11
C GLY A 141 -3.60 26.48 3.76
N THR A 142 -3.66 27.74 3.32
CA THR A 142 -2.89 28.84 3.89
C THR A 142 -3.43 29.22 5.25
N ILE A 143 -2.53 29.48 6.19
CA ILE A 143 -2.85 29.83 7.57
C ILE A 143 -2.88 31.35 7.66
N GLN A 144 -4.05 31.90 7.94
CA GLN A 144 -4.23 33.35 8.03
C GLN A 144 -3.62 33.88 9.33
N ARG A 145 -2.68 34.82 9.21
CA ARG A 145 -2.10 35.52 10.38
C ARG A 145 -2.89 36.78 10.70
N GLN A 146 -2.99 37.09 11.98
CA GLN A 146 -3.46 38.41 12.41
C GLN A 146 -2.38 39.46 12.16
N ARG A 147 -2.79 40.71 12.02
CA ARG A 147 -1.85 41.84 11.87
C ARG A 147 -1.06 42.01 13.16
N ASP A 148 0.26 42.01 13.05
CA ASP A 148 1.14 42.34 14.18
C ASP A 148 1.12 43.85 14.44
N GLU A 149 0.58 44.28 15.59
CA GLU A 149 0.44 45.69 15.93
C GLU A 149 1.78 46.45 16.02
N LYS A 150 2.88 45.75 16.32
CA LYS A 150 4.20 46.36 16.55
C LYS A 150 5.06 46.36 15.28
N LEU A 151 4.93 45.32 14.45
CA LEU A 151 5.80 45.11 13.28
C LEU A 151 5.15 45.48 11.95
N CYS A 152 3.80 45.49 11.85
CA CYS A 152 3.10 45.82 10.61
C CYS A 152 3.01 47.35 10.36
N ARG A 153 3.96 47.87 9.58
CA ARG A 153 4.00 49.28 9.12
C ARG A 153 3.26 49.50 7.79
N HIS A 154 2.03 49.02 7.70
CA HIS A 154 1.17 49.22 6.53
C HIS A 154 -0.28 49.47 6.95
N ASN A 155 -1.06 50.02 6.02
CA ASN A 155 -2.47 50.36 6.21
C ASN A 155 -3.32 49.07 6.32
N SER A 156 -4.61 49.20 6.64
CA SER A 156 -5.53 48.06 6.82
C SER A 156 -5.60 47.09 5.63
N ASN A 157 -5.39 47.59 4.41
CA ASN A 157 -5.43 46.80 3.17
C ASN A 157 -4.04 46.37 2.67
N GLY A 158 -2.98 46.70 3.41
CA GLY A 158 -1.62 46.28 3.11
C GLY A 158 -1.33 44.90 3.68
N CYS A 159 -0.34 44.22 3.10
CA CYS A 159 0.18 42.95 3.59
C CYS A 159 1.71 43.02 3.64
N CYS A 160 2.32 42.57 4.73
CA CYS A 160 3.78 42.44 4.85
C CYS A 160 4.17 41.04 5.36
N VAL A 161 5.47 40.80 5.49
CA VAL A 161 6.04 39.53 5.96
C VAL A 161 5.58 39.09 7.36
N HIS A 162 5.01 40.00 8.17
CA HIS A 162 4.53 39.70 9.52
C HIS A 162 3.03 39.34 9.57
N CYS A 163 2.26 39.64 8.52
CA CYS A 163 0.82 39.32 8.45
C CYS A 163 0.41 38.55 7.20
N SER A 164 1.31 38.28 6.25
CA SER A 164 1.00 37.44 5.09
C SER A 164 0.60 36.03 5.52
N PRO A 165 -0.26 35.33 4.79
CA PRO A 165 -0.60 33.96 5.15
C PRO A 165 0.65 33.07 5.22
N LEU A 166 0.69 32.13 6.16
CA LEU A 166 1.72 31.11 6.26
C LEU A 166 1.35 29.89 5.41
N GLU A 167 2.36 29.16 5.00
CA GLU A 167 2.18 27.85 4.38
C GLU A 167 1.69 26.82 5.41
N PRO A 168 0.89 25.80 5.00
CA PRO A 168 0.36 24.81 5.93
C PRO A 168 1.42 23.94 6.63
N TRP A 169 2.66 23.94 6.14
CA TRP A 169 3.81 23.21 6.70
C TRP A 169 4.81 24.11 7.44
N ASP A 170 4.41 25.33 7.83
CA ASP A 170 5.26 26.25 8.58
C ASP A 170 5.69 25.65 9.94
N GLU A 171 6.99 25.50 10.15
CA GLU A 171 7.54 24.82 11.33
C GLU A 171 7.31 25.62 12.63
N GLY A 172 7.25 26.95 12.53
CA GLY A 172 6.99 27.84 13.67
C GLY A 172 5.58 27.65 14.20
N TYR A 173 4.60 27.70 13.29
CA TYR A 173 3.19 27.48 13.60
C TYR A 173 2.94 26.10 14.20
N LEU A 174 3.47 25.04 13.56
CA LEU A 174 3.30 23.66 14.04
C LEU A 174 3.87 23.49 15.45
N LYS A 175 5.03 24.08 15.73
CA LYS A 175 5.66 24.04 17.06
C LYS A 175 4.86 24.81 18.10
N GLU A 176 4.37 26.01 17.77
CA GLU A 176 3.56 26.85 18.68
C GLU A 176 2.25 26.16 19.09
N HIS A 177 1.65 25.38 18.19
CA HIS A 177 0.41 24.65 18.44
C HIS A 177 0.62 23.20 18.88
N ASN A 178 1.85 22.81 19.25
CA ASN A 178 2.20 21.46 19.69
C ASN A 178 1.88 20.36 18.67
N ILE A 179 1.84 20.68 17.39
CA ILE A 179 1.57 19.73 16.31
C ILE A 179 2.86 18.98 15.98
N LYS A 180 2.94 17.71 16.39
CA LYS A 180 4.17 16.90 16.26
C LYS A 180 4.57 16.54 14.83
N HIS A 181 3.60 16.46 13.93
CA HIS A 181 3.77 16.10 12.52
C HIS A 181 2.80 16.91 11.67
N MET A 182 3.22 17.37 10.50
CA MET A 182 2.29 17.98 9.55
C MET A 182 1.34 16.91 8.98
N SER A 183 0.15 17.34 8.54
CA SER A 183 -0.78 16.45 7.85
C SER A 183 -0.23 16.00 6.50
N PHE A 184 -0.71 14.86 5.99
CA PHE A 184 -0.31 14.34 4.68
C PHE A 184 -0.57 15.33 3.54
N HIS A 185 -1.70 16.05 3.56
CA HIS A 185 -2.03 17.05 2.54
C HIS A 185 -1.11 18.28 2.62
N SER A 186 -0.67 18.68 3.83
CA SER A 186 0.36 19.71 4.00
C SER A 186 1.71 19.25 3.44
N TYR A 187 2.09 18.00 3.72
CA TYR A 187 3.32 17.40 3.18
C TYR A 187 3.29 17.32 1.66
N LEU A 188 2.17 16.87 1.08
CA LEU A 188 1.99 16.78 -0.36
C LEU A 188 2.19 18.13 -1.02
N ARG A 189 1.60 19.21 -0.48
CA ARG A 189 1.81 20.56 -0.99
C ARG A 189 3.26 21.02 -0.85
N LYS A 190 3.90 20.73 0.30
CA LYS A 190 5.31 21.07 0.54
C LYS A 190 6.22 20.48 -0.54
N ILE A 191 6.00 19.22 -0.90
CA ILE A 191 6.82 18.55 -1.91
C ILE A 191 6.44 18.98 -3.34
N THR A 192 5.15 19.19 -3.65
CA THR A 192 4.71 19.61 -4.98
C THR A 192 4.92 21.09 -5.27
N SER A 193 5.26 21.90 -4.25
CA SER A 193 5.53 23.33 -4.41
C SER A 193 6.68 23.56 -5.39
N GLY A 194 6.33 23.96 -6.62
CA GLY A 194 7.26 24.25 -7.71
C GLY A 194 7.78 23.05 -8.52
N LYS A 195 7.28 21.82 -8.30
CA LYS A 195 7.72 20.61 -9.04
C LYS A 195 6.58 19.62 -9.27
N PHE A 196 6.57 18.98 -10.45
CA PHE A 196 5.81 17.76 -10.66
C PHE A 196 6.53 16.60 -9.97
N ILE A 197 5.90 16.02 -8.95
CA ILE A 197 6.43 14.89 -8.19
C ILE A 197 5.50 13.70 -8.34
N SER A 198 6.09 12.55 -8.62
CA SER A 198 5.47 11.24 -8.42
C SER A 198 5.89 10.73 -7.05
N LEU A 199 4.91 10.34 -6.23
CA LEU A 199 5.13 9.65 -4.98
C LEU A 199 5.36 8.17 -5.27
N ASP A 200 6.50 7.65 -4.82
CA ASP A 200 6.83 6.25 -4.93
C ASP A 200 7.01 5.65 -3.53
N GLU A 201 6.39 4.50 -3.29
CA GLU A 201 6.58 3.76 -2.06
C GLU A 201 7.93 3.04 -2.07
N LEU A 202 8.58 2.99 -0.91
CA LEU A 202 9.80 2.20 -0.74
C LEU A 202 9.50 0.73 -1.08
N SER A 203 10.34 0.11 -1.89
CA SER A 203 10.33 -1.34 -2.16
C SER A 203 11.70 -1.92 -1.87
N CYS A 204 11.72 -2.93 -1.02
CA CYS A 204 12.94 -3.65 -0.63
C CYS A 204 13.12 -4.96 -1.42
N LYS A 205 12.26 -5.22 -2.40
CA LYS A 205 12.37 -6.38 -3.30
C LYS A 205 13.31 -6.09 -4.47
N ILE A 206 14.01 -7.12 -4.92
CA ILE A 206 14.78 -7.08 -6.17
C ILE A 206 13.84 -6.76 -7.32
N LYS A 207 14.20 -5.76 -8.13
CA LYS A 207 13.39 -5.38 -9.29
C LYS A 207 13.34 -6.56 -10.29
N PRO A 208 12.15 -7.01 -10.70
CA PRO A 208 12.03 -8.13 -11.63
C PRO A 208 12.52 -7.75 -13.03
N GLY A 209 12.87 -8.75 -13.84
CA GLY A 209 13.15 -8.57 -15.27
C GLY A 209 14.56 -8.10 -15.63
N CYS A 210 15.53 -8.20 -14.73
CA CYS A 210 16.93 -7.95 -15.09
C CYS A 210 17.47 -9.02 -16.05
N LYS A 211 17.97 -8.61 -17.22
CA LYS A 211 18.50 -9.51 -18.26
C LYS A 211 20.03 -9.68 -18.22
N GLU A 212 20.73 -8.92 -17.39
CA GLU A 212 22.21 -8.83 -17.36
C GLU A 212 22.87 -9.94 -16.53
N HIS A 213 22.12 -10.63 -15.67
CA HIS A 213 22.63 -11.69 -14.81
C HIS A 213 21.56 -12.77 -14.56
N PRO A 214 21.95 -14.00 -14.14
CA PRO A 214 20.99 -14.99 -13.65
C PRO A 214 20.20 -14.45 -12.45
N PRO A 215 18.94 -14.88 -12.25
CA PRO A 215 18.12 -14.40 -11.13
C PRO A 215 18.78 -14.73 -9.78
N TRP A 216 18.45 -13.93 -8.76
CA TRP A 216 18.82 -14.20 -7.37
C TRP A 216 18.47 -15.64 -6.99
N PRO A 217 19.36 -16.37 -6.30
CA PRO A 217 20.61 -15.93 -5.65
C PRO A 217 21.87 -16.01 -6.51
N ARG A 218 21.76 -16.40 -7.79
CA ARG A 218 22.94 -16.67 -8.63
C ARG A 218 23.58 -15.42 -9.23
N GLY A 219 22.90 -14.28 -9.16
CA GLY A 219 23.43 -12.99 -9.62
C GLY A 219 22.54 -11.84 -9.16
N ILE A 220 23.17 -10.67 -8.99
CA ILE A 220 22.52 -9.40 -8.71
C ILE A 220 23.37 -8.27 -9.32
N CYS A 221 22.74 -7.19 -9.76
CA CYS A 221 23.45 -6.00 -10.24
C CYS A 221 22.86 -4.73 -9.62
N SER A 222 23.59 -3.62 -9.72
CA SER A 222 23.17 -2.32 -9.16
C SER A 222 21.84 -1.78 -9.72
N LYS A 223 21.38 -2.26 -10.89
CA LYS A 223 20.10 -1.85 -11.48
C LYS A 223 18.89 -2.55 -10.85
N CYS A 224 19.04 -3.80 -10.43
CA CYS A 224 17.95 -4.60 -9.86
C CYS A 224 18.00 -4.68 -8.33
N GLN A 225 19.19 -4.49 -7.75
CA GLN A 225 19.40 -4.47 -6.33
C GLN A 225 18.64 -3.30 -5.70
N PRO A 226 17.78 -3.56 -4.68
CA PRO A 226 17.18 -2.49 -3.91
C PRO A 226 18.26 -1.79 -3.09
N SER A 227 18.20 -0.46 -3.02
CA SER A 227 19.16 0.33 -2.26
C SER A 227 19.05 0.06 -0.76
N ALA A 228 20.14 0.31 -0.03
CA ALA A 228 20.10 0.29 1.44
C ALA A 228 19.02 1.22 1.98
N VAL A 229 18.34 0.79 3.03
CA VAL A 229 17.22 1.51 3.66
C VAL A 229 17.74 2.23 4.88
N THR A 230 17.67 3.57 4.89
CA THR A 230 17.91 4.36 6.09
C THR A 230 16.59 4.77 6.72
N LEU A 231 16.28 4.22 7.89
CA LEU A 231 15.11 4.56 8.69
C LEU A 231 15.25 5.96 9.26
N ASN A 232 14.26 6.80 8.98
CA ASN A 232 14.16 8.16 9.50
C ASN A 232 12.78 8.38 10.11
N ARG A 233 12.67 9.33 11.02
CA ARG A 233 11.36 9.78 11.52
C ARG A 233 10.56 10.38 10.37
N GLN A 234 9.35 9.87 10.16
CA GLN A 234 8.45 10.38 9.11
C GLN A 234 8.00 11.80 9.50
N PRO A 235 8.12 12.81 8.60
CA PRO A 235 7.82 14.20 8.95
C PRO A 235 6.31 14.55 8.89
N TYR A 236 5.48 13.59 8.45
CA TYR A 236 4.03 13.75 8.27
C TYR A 236 3.28 12.51 8.75
N ARG A 237 1.95 12.64 8.89
CA ARG A 237 1.03 11.52 9.19
C ARG A 237 -0.20 11.58 8.28
N HIS A 238 -0.80 10.42 8.01
CA HIS A 238 -1.99 10.31 7.16
C HIS A 238 -3.28 10.67 7.89
N VAL A 239 -3.33 10.40 9.20
CA VAL A 239 -4.44 10.77 10.08
C VAL A 239 -3.86 11.49 11.30
N ASP A 240 -4.44 12.64 11.62
CA ASP A 240 -3.97 13.54 12.68
C ASP A 240 -4.65 13.32 14.02
N ASN A 241 -5.90 12.84 14.00
CA ASN A 241 -6.69 12.57 15.20
C ASN A 241 -7.60 11.33 15.06
N VAL A 242 -7.86 10.62 16.16
CA VAL A 242 -8.89 9.58 16.24
C VAL A 242 -9.99 10.03 17.21
N LEU A 243 -11.20 10.19 16.70
CA LEU A 243 -12.35 10.64 17.47
C LEU A 243 -13.36 9.51 17.64
N PHE A 244 -13.60 9.08 18.88
CA PHE A 244 -14.70 8.16 19.19
C PHE A 244 -16.00 8.95 19.35
N GLN A 245 -17.00 8.65 18.52
CA GLN A 245 -18.27 9.37 18.54
C GLN A 245 -19.01 9.22 19.88
N ASN A 246 -18.85 8.09 20.56
CA ASN A 246 -19.46 7.83 21.86
C ASN A 246 -18.50 7.07 22.77
N ALA A 247 -18.29 7.57 23.99
CA ALA A 247 -17.46 6.92 25.00
C ALA A 247 -17.95 5.50 25.35
N ALA A 248 -19.25 5.24 25.23
CA ALA A 248 -19.85 3.92 25.46
C ALA A 248 -19.29 2.82 24.54
N LEU A 249 -18.72 3.19 23.39
CA LEU A 249 -18.04 2.23 22.51
C LEU A 249 -16.85 1.59 23.22
N VAL A 250 -16.01 2.41 23.84
CA VAL A 250 -14.80 1.98 24.55
C VAL A 250 -15.17 1.33 25.89
N GLU A 251 -16.15 1.88 26.61
CA GLU A 251 -16.56 1.32 27.91
C GLU A 251 -17.05 -0.13 27.82
N ARG A 252 -17.68 -0.55 26.72
CA ARG A 252 -18.06 -1.97 26.54
C ARG A 252 -16.86 -2.90 26.45
N LEU A 253 -15.81 -2.47 25.75
CA LEU A 253 -14.55 -3.21 25.66
C LEU A 253 -13.84 -3.27 27.02
N LEU A 254 -13.83 -2.14 27.75
CA LEU A 254 -13.29 -2.07 29.10
C LEU A 254 -14.10 -2.92 30.09
N ALA A 255 -15.42 -3.01 29.95
CA ALA A 255 -16.26 -3.87 30.79
C ALA A 255 -15.86 -5.35 30.66
N TYR A 256 -15.55 -5.81 29.44
CA TYR A 256 -15.04 -7.17 29.23
C TYR A 256 -13.71 -7.40 29.97
N TRP A 257 -12.76 -6.47 29.84
CA TRP A 257 -11.48 -6.56 30.55
C TRP A 257 -11.67 -6.51 32.07
N ARG A 258 -12.52 -5.62 32.60
CA ARG A 258 -12.81 -5.54 34.05
C ARG A 258 -13.43 -6.83 34.59
N ALA A 259 -14.25 -7.51 33.79
CA ALA A 259 -14.91 -8.75 34.19
C ALA A 259 -14.01 -9.99 34.11
N THR A 260 -13.11 -10.05 33.13
CA THR A 260 -12.33 -11.27 32.80
C THR A 260 -10.85 -11.16 33.13
N GLY A 261 -10.30 -9.95 33.16
CA GLY A 261 -8.86 -9.68 33.19
C GLY A 261 -8.13 -10.05 31.89
N HIS A 262 -8.85 -10.38 30.82
CA HIS A 262 -8.26 -10.75 29.53
C HIS A 262 -8.23 -9.56 28.57
N GLN A 263 -7.18 -9.49 27.74
CA GLN A 263 -7.02 -8.44 26.74
C GLN A 263 -7.98 -8.61 25.57
N ARG A 264 -8.24 -7.52 24.84
CA ARG A 264 -9.25 -7.52 23.77
C ARG A 264 -8.82 -6.68 22.58
N LEU A 265 -9.22 -7.14 21.39
CA LEU A 265 -9.01 -6.48 20.11
C LEU A 265 -10.35 -6.16 19.45
N GLY A 266 -10.45 -4.98 18.84
CA GLY A 266 -11.60 -4.58 18.05
C GLY A 266 -11.20 -3.83 16.77
N PHE A 267 -11.95 -4.04 15.70
CA PHE A 267 -11.84 -3.23 14.48
C PHE A 267 -12.70 -1.98 14.59
N LEU A 268 -12.14 -0.85 14.20
CA LEU A 268 -12.76 0.46 14.23
C LEU A 268 -13.50 0.70 12.91
N TYR A 269 -14.80 0.96 12.98
CA TYR A 269 -15.62 1.34 11.83
C TYR A 269 -16.09 2.78 11.94
N GLY A 270 -15.97 3.52 10.85
CA GLY A 270 -16.19 4.95 10.84
C GLY A 270 -15.90 5.57 9.50
N ASN A 271 -15.67 6.88 9.49
CA ASN A 271 -15.40 7.68 8.29
C ASN A 271 -14.23 8.62 8.57
N TYR A 272 -13.56 9.08 7.52
CA TYR A 272 -12.56 10.14 7.62
C TYR A 272 -13.20 11.49 7.35
N GLU A 273 -12.84 12.49 8.15
CA GLU A 273 -13.36 13.86 8.01
C GLU A 273 -12.25 14.88 8.26
N GLN A 274 -12.48 16.13 7.87
CA GLN A 274 -11.50 17.20 8.08
C GLN A 274 -11.28 17.46 9.57
N HIS A 275 -10.02 17.64 9.96
CA HIS A 275 -9.64 18.06 11.31
C HIS A 275 -9.29 19.55 11.30
N PRO A 276 -10.04 20.41 12.01
CA PRO A 276 -9.85 21.86 11.93
C PRO A 276 -8.60 22.36 12.66
N ASP A 277 -8.10 21.64 13.66
CA ASP A 277 -7.02 22.12 14.53
C ASP A 277 -5.62 21.88 13.93
N VAL A 278 -5.54 21.09 12.85
CA VAL A 278 -4.30 20.86 12.10
C VAL A 278 -4.51 21.34 10.67
N PRO A 279 -3.60 22.17 10.11
CA PRO A 279 -3.71 22.62 8.73
C PRO A 279 -3.87 21.45 7.76
N LEU A 280 -4.96 21.45 6.98
CA LEU A 280 -5.33 20.37 6.06
C LEU A 280 -5.35 18.98 6.72
N GLY A 281 -5.71 18.92 8.00
CA GLY A 281 -5.69 17.70 8.79
C GLY A 281 -6.86 16.77 8.49
N ILE A 282 -6.66 15.48 8.78
CA ILE A 282 -7.70 14.44 8.70
C ILE A 282 -7.88 13.83 10.08
N ARG A 283 -9.13 13.63 10.51
CA ARG A 283 -9.46 12.81 11.67
C ARG A 283 -10.29 11.59 11.29
N ALA A 284 -10.02 10.46 11.95
CA ALA A 284 -10.81 9.25 11.84
C ALA A 284 -11.95 9.28 12.87
N ARG A 285 -13.19 9.44 12.41
CA ARG A 285 -14.39 9.44 13.26
C ARG A 285 -14.93 8.03 13.41
N VAL A 286 -14.67 7.41 14.56
CA VAL A 286 -15.12 6.05 14.90
C VAL A 286 -16.58 6.08 15.36
N THR A 287 -17.42 5.33 14.65
CA THR A 287 -18.86 5.19 14.89
C THR A 287 -19.20 3.86 15.57
N ALA A 288 -18.44 2.81 15.27
CA ALA A 288 -18.66 1.47 15.83
C ALA A 288 -17.33 0.72 16.04
N ILE A 289 -17.35 -0.23 16.96
CA ILE A 289 -16.26 -1.18 17.20
C ILE A 289 -16.84 -2.57 16.96
N TYR A 290 -16.17 -3.37 16.14
CA TYR A 290 -16.52 -4.76 15.91
C TYR A 290 -15.42 -5.66 16.47
N GLU A 291 -15.79 -6.55 17.37
CA GLU A 291 -14.87 -7.54 17.95
C GLU A 291 -14.96 -8.83 17.11
N PRO A 292 -13.93 -9.17 16.31
CA PRO A 292 -13.91 -10.44 15.61
C PRO A 292 -13.83 -11.62 16.60
N PRO A 293 -14.20 -12.85 16.19
CA PRO A 293 -13.92 -14.04 16.97
C PRO A 293 -12.45 -14.09 17.35
N GLN A 294 -12.17 -14.17 18.66
CA GLN A 294 -10.81 -14.11 19.17
C GLN A 294 -10.70 -14.89 20.48
N GLU A 295 -9.58 -15.58 20.63
CA GLU A 295 -9.12 -16.16 21.88
C GLU A 295 -8.27 -15.12 22.61
N SER A 296 -8.70 -14.75 23.81
CA SER A 296 -8.12 -13.67 24.61
C SER A 296 -7.55 -14.24 25.91
N GLY A 297 -6.27 -13.97 26.18
CA GLY A 297 -5.61 -14.25 27.45
C GLY A 297 -5.20 -12.96 28.18
N ARG A 298 -4.34 -13.09 29.19
CA ARG A 298 -3.80 -11.94 29.95
C ARG A 298 -2.72 -11.18 29.19
N ASP A 299 -1.99 -11.89 28.34
CA ASP A 299 -0.78 -11.48 27.64
C ASP A 299 -0.81 -11.82 26.14
N PHE A 300 -1.89 -12.42 25.64
CA PHE A 300 -2.05 -12.76 24.23
C PHE A 300 -3.47 -12.51 23.71
N ILE A 301 -3.55 -12.28 22.39
CA ILE A 301 -4.80 -12.26 21.63
C ILE A 301 -4.54 -13.03 20.34
N SER A 302 -5.38 -14.01 20.05
CA SER A 302 -5.35 -14.77 18.80
C SER A 302 -6.67 -14.60 18.06
N LEU A 303 -6.63 -14.14 16.82
CA LEU A 303 -7.82 -13.95 16.00
C LEU A 303 -8.19 -15.26 15.30
N GLY A 304 -9.46 -15.64 15.39
CA GLY A 304 -10.02 -16.77 14.65
C GLY A 304 -10.60 -16.35 13.30
N GLU A 305 -11.03 -17.33 12.51
CA GLU A 305 -11.81 -17.06 11.30
C GLU A 305 -13.16 -16.43 11.66
N ASP A 306 -13.55 -15.40 10.91
CA ASP A 306 -14.81 -14.71 11.13
C ASP A 306 -15.88 -15.19 10.12
N PRO A 307 -16.82 -16.06 10.53
CA PRO A 307 -17.86 -16.56 9.65
C PRO A 307 -18.85 -15.46 9.22
N ARG A 308 -18.81 -14.28 9.86
CA ARG A 308 -19.70 -13.14 9.57
C ARG A 308 -19.00 -12.06 8.77
N ALA A 309 -17.77 -12.27 8.31
CA ALA A 309 -16.98 -11.25 7.61
C ALA A 309 -17.71 -10.69 6.37
N GLU A 310 -18.32 -11.55 5.56
CA GLU A 310 -19.07 -11.15 4.36
C GLU A 310 -20.31 -10.32 4.71
N LEU A 311 -21.07 -10.78 5.72
CA LEU A 311 -22.25 -10.06 6.21
C LEU A 311 -21.88 -8.69 6.77
N LEU A 312 -20.78 -8.62 7.53
CA LEU A 312 -20.27 -7.37 8.08
C LEU A 312 -19.86 -6.40 6.97
N ALA A 313 -19.16 -6.88 5.94
CA ALA A 313 -18.76 -6.06 4.80
C ALA A 313 -19.96 -5.44 4.09
N GLU A 314 -21.02 -6.23 3.84
CA GLU A 314 -22.25 -5.74 3.22
C GLU A 314 -22.99 -4.73 4.11
N LEU A 315 -23.08 -5.00 5.42
CA LEU A 315 -23.70 -4.09 6.38
C LEU A 315 -22.94 -2.75 6.44
N THR A 316 -21.61 -2.79 6.53
CA THR A 316 -20.80 -1.58 6.60
C THR A 316 -20.90 -0.77 5.31
N ARG A 317 -20.93 -1.44 4.15
CA ARG A 317 -21.15 -0.80 2.84
C ARG A 317 -22.50 -0.08 2.78
N ARG A 318 -23.58 -0.71 3.26
CA ARG A 318 -24.92 -0.09 3.30
C ARG A 318 -25.01 1.09 4.26
N LEU A 319 -24.27 1.05 5.36
CA LEU A 319 -24.21 2.14 6.33
C LEU A 319 -23.22 3.25 5.95
N GLY A 320 -22.49 3.11 4.84
CA GLY A 320 -21.43 4.05 4.45
C GLY A 320 -20.27 4.10 5.46
N LEU A 321 -20.07 3.01 6.21
CA LEU A 321 -18.99 2.85 7.17
C LEU A 321 -17.86 2.06 6.54
N ARG A 322 -16.63 2.39 6.89
CA ARG A 322 -15.45 1.62 6.50
C ARG A 322 -14.61 1.27 7.71
N ARG A 323 -13.75 0.27 7.56
CA ARG A 323 -12.78 -0.10 8.58
C ARG A 323 -11.65 0.93 8.58
N VAL A 324 -11.67 1.86 9.54
CA VAL A 324 -10.72 2.98 9.63
C VAL A 324 -9.48 2.65 10.47
N GLY A 325 -9.53 1.57 11.23
CA GLY A 325 -8.43 1.17 12.09
C GLY A 325 -8.73 -0.06 12.93
N TRP A 326 -7.88 -0.28 13.92
CA TRP A 326 -8.04 -1.31 14.95
C TRP A 326 -7.62 -0.75 16.30
N LEU A 327 -8.10 -1.38 17.35
CA LEU A 327 -7.72 -1.10 18.72
C LEU A 327 -7.40 -2.40 19.44
N PHE A 328 -6.51 -2.33 20.42
CA PHE A 328 -6.25 -3.43 21.35
C PHE A 328 -6.02 -2.89 22.76
N THR A 329 -6.24 -3.73 23.76
CA THR A 329 -5.94 -3.41 25.16
C THR A 329 -4.59 -3.97 25.58
N ASP A 330 -3.86 -3.17 26.36
CA ASP A 330 -2.75 -3.61 27.18
C ASP A 330 -2.94 -3.03 28.58
N LEU A 331 -3.88 -3.64 29.31
CA LEU A 331 -4.28 -3.18 30.63
C LEU A 331 -3.84 -4.18 31.69
N LEU A 332 -3.01 -3.70 32.61
CA LEU A 332 -2.56 -4.45 33.77
C LEU A 332 -3.11 -3.79 35.04
N PRO A 333 -3.83 -4.53 35.91
CA PRO A 333 -4.35 -3.94 37.14
C PRO A 333 -3.19 -3.55 38.06
N ARG A 334 -3.29 -2.35 38.65
CA ARG A 334 -2.39 -1.90 39.72
C ARG A 334 -3.06 -2.07 41.08
N ASP A 335 -4.26 -1.53 41.22
CA ASP A 335 -5.10 -1.65 42.40
C ASP A 335 -6.55 -1.88 41.95
N LEU A 336 -7.07 -3.07 42.24
CA LEU A 336 -8.42 -3.48 41.89
C LEU A 336 -9.50 -2.70 42.64
N ALA A 337 -9.24 -2.28 43.89
CA ALA A 337 -10.19 -1.53 44.69
C ALA A 337 -10.31 -0.08 44.21
N ALA A 338 -9.18 0.52 43.82
CA ALA A 338 -9.14 1.87 43.27
C ALA A 338 -9.45 1.93 41.76
N GLY A 339 -9.52 0.78 41.07
CA GLY A 339 -9.74 0.70 39.62
C GLY A 339 -8.59 1.28 38.79
N THR A 340 -7.36 1.24 39.31
CA THR A 340 -6.18 1.83 38.66
C THR A 340 -5.39 0.80 37.86
N VAL A 341 -4.68 1.28 36.83
CA VAL A 341 -3.90 0.46 35.89
C VAL A 341 -2.41 0.83 35.92
N GLN A 342 -1.55 -0.11 35.54
CA GLN A 342 -0.11 0.13 35.46
C GLN A 342 0.22 0.99 34.23
N HIS A 343 1.24 1.84 34.37
CA HIS A 343 1.82 2.61 33.27
C HIS A 343 3.06 1.88 32.77
N VAL A 344 2.89 1.02 31.76
CA VAL A 344 3.97 0.16 31.24
C VAL A 344 4.57 0.65 29.93
N ARG A 345 3.92 1.61 29.28
CA ARG A 345 4.34 2.19 27.99
C ARG A 345 4.79 3.63 28.19
N GLY A 346 6.04 3.93 27.85
CA GLY A 346 6.59 5.27 28.03
C GLY A 346 8.00 5.41 27.47
N VAL A 347 8.60 6.59 27.73
CA VAL A 347 9.92 6.97 27.22
C VAL A 347 11.02 6.01 27.69
N ASP A 348 10.89 5.49 28.90
CA ASP A 348 11.87 4.56 29.49
C ASP A 348 11.67 3.10 29.06
N THR A 349 10.56 2.78 28.38
CA THR A 349 10.24 1.42 27.91
C THR A 349 10.03 1.42 26.39
N HIS A 350 8.78 1.34 25.94
CA HIS A 350 8.35 1.45 24.55
C HIS A 350 6.93 1.98 24.49
N PHE A 351 6.54 2.54 23.35
CA PHE A 351 5.16 2.96 23.09
C PHE A 351 4.36 1.83 22.44
N LEU A 352 4.88 1.28 21.33
CA LEU A 352 4.37 0.07 20.70
C LEU A 352 5.48 -0.97 20.65
N SER A 353 5.13 -2.23 20.85
CA SER A 353 6.06 -3.34 20.68
C SER A 353 6.37 -3.56 19.20
N ALA A 354 7.47 -4.24 18.89
CA ALA A 354 7.80 -4.61 17.52
C ALA A 354 6.71 -5.48 16.88
N GLN A 355 6.07 -6.36 17.65
CA GLN A 355 4.93 -7.17 17.18
C GLN A 355 3.73 -6.31 16.82
N GLU A 356 3.39 -5.32 17.65
CA GLU A 356 2.31 -4.37 17.38
C GLU A 356 2.63 -3.50 16.16
N CYS A 357 3.88 -3.08 15.99
CA CYS A 357 4.32 -2.32 14.81
C CYS A 357 4.23 -3.16 13.53
N VAL A 358 4.65 -4.43 13.56
CA VAL A 358 4.51 -5.35 12.44
C VAL A 358 3.04 -5.57 12.12
N THR A 359 2.19 -5.74 13.13
CA THR A 359 0.73 -5.90 12.98
C THR A 359 0.09 -4.64 12.40
N ALA A 360 0.46 -3.46 12.88
CA ALA A 360 -0.01 -2.18 12.35
C ALA A 360 0.42 -1.98 10.90
N GLY A 361 1.68 -2.28 10.56
CA GLY A 361 2.19 -2.26 9.18
C GLY A 361 1.46 -3.26 8.28
N HIS A 362 1.14 -4.45 8.78
CA HIS A 362 0.34 -5.43 8.05
C HIS A 362 -1.06 -4.89 7.73
N TYR A 363 -1.77 -4.35 8.72
CA TYR A 363 -3.09 -3.79 8.49
C TYR A 363 -3.09 -2.54 7.60
N GLN A 364 -2.07 -1.67 7.71
CA GLN A 364 -1.91 -0.54 6.80
C GLN A 364 -1.69 -0.98 5.35
N ASN A 365 -0.89 -2.03 5.12
CA ASN A 365 -0.71 -2.62 3.78
C ASN A 365 -1.99 -3.25 3.22
N LEU A 366 -2.87 -3.79 4.07
CA LEU A 366 -4.19 -4.31 3.65
C LEU A 366 -5.19 -3.20 3.31
N HIS A 367 -4.97 -1.98 3.79
CA HIS A 367 -5.87 -0.83 3.59
C HIS A 367 -5.10 0.36 3.02
N PRO A 368 -4.56 0.27 1.78
CA PRO A 368 -3.79 1.34 1.18
C PRO A 368 -4.67 2.57 0.90
N SER A 369 -4.09 3.76 1.02
CA SER A 369 -4.78 5.02 0.68
C SER A 369 -4.60 5.34 -0.79
N ALA A 370 -5.70 5.47 -1.54
CA ALA A 370 -5.67 5.98 -2.90
C ALA A 370 -5.05 7.38 -2.93
N CYS A 371 -4.20 7.66 -3.92
CA CYS A 371 -3.54 8.94 -4.10
C CYS A 371 -3.18 9.16 -5.58
N ARG A 372 -3.73 10.22 -6.18
CA ARG A 372 -3.50 10.58 -7.59
C ARG A 372 -2.07 10.96 -7.93
N HIS A 373 -1.27 11.33 -6.92
CA HIS A 373 0.13 11.72 -7.09
C HIS A 373 1.09 10.54 -7.01
N ALA A 374 0.60 9.33 -6.69
CA ALA A 374 1.41 8.14 -6.58
C ALA A 374 1.47 7.38 -7.91
N SER A 375 2.65 6.88 -8.28
CA SER A 375 2.83 6.11 -9.53
C SER A 375 1.99 4.81 -9.54
N SER A 376 1.82 4.20 -8.38
CA SER A 376 0.98 3.00 -8.18
C SER A 376 -0.51 3.31 -8.03
N GLY A 377 -0.89 4.59 -7.91
CA GLY A 377 -2.22 5.04 -7.52
C GLY A 377 -2.52 4.97 -6.02
N TYR A 378 -1.58 4.47 -5.19
CA TYR A 378 -1.71 4.37 -3.74
C TYR A 378 -0.46 4.88 -3.03
N PHE A 379 -0.63 5.50 -1.86
CA PHE A 379 0.51 5.94 -1.05
C PHE A 379 0.20 5.89 0.44
N GLY A 380 0.88 4.97 1.14
CA GLY A 380 0.69 4.74 2.56
C GLY A 380 -0.73 4.33 2.90
N SER A 381 -1.20 4.68 4.11
CA SER A 381 -2.50 4.23 4.60
C SER A 381 -3.07 5.18 5.66
N LYS A 382 -4.38 5.41 5.59
CA LYS A 382 -5.15 6.11 6.65
C LYS A 382 -5.58 5.17 7.78
N PHE A 383 -5.21 3.88 7.74
CA PHE A 383 -5.59 2.92 8.77
C PHE A 383 -4.86 3.25 10.08
N VAL A 384 -5.61 3.42 11.17
CA VAL A 384 -5.08 3.82 12.48
C VAL A 384 -4.97 2.64 13.44
N THR A 385 -4.02 2.73 14.36
CA THR A 385 -3.83 1.78 15.47
C THR A 385 -4.11 2.50 16.78
N VAL A 386 -4.95 1.95 17.64
CA VAL A 386 -5.25 2.53 18.96
C VAL A 386 -4.86 1.55 20.07
N CYS A 387 -3.93 1.93 20.92
CA CYS A 387 -3.56 1.17 22.12
C CYS A 387 -4.34 1.70 23.31
N VAL A 388 -5.05 0.82 24.02
CA VAL A 388 -5.75 1.15 25.27
C VAL A 388 -4.88 0.68 26.43
N THR A 389 -4.21 1.60 27.11
CA THR A 389 -3.19 1.34 28.13
C THR A 389 -3.36 2.27 29.34
N GLY A 390 -2.60 2.08 30.41
CA GLY A 390 -2.51 3.04 31.51
C GLY A 390 -1.65 4.26 31.13
N ASP A 391 -2.08 5.46 31.55
CA ASP A 391 -1.31 6.71 31.47
C ASP A 391 -0.39 6.92 32.68
N SER A 392 0.38 8.01 32.70
CA SER A 392 1.24 8.39 33.82
C SER A 392 0.50 8.66 35.14
N ASN A 393 -0.82 8.85 35.09
CA ASN A 393 -1.69 9.01 36.26
C ASN A 393 -2.35 7.69 36.68
N HIS A 394 -1.97 6.56 36.08
CA HIS A 394 -2.52 5.23 36.34
C HIS A 394 -4.00 5.09 36.00
N ARG A 395 -4.47 5.89 35.03
CA ARG A 395 -5.82 5.84 34.47
C ARG A 395 -5.78 5.23 33.08
N VAL A 396 -6.89 4.63 32.68
CA VAL A 396 -7.04 4.12 31.31
C VAL A 396 -7.02 5.29 30.33
N ALA A 397 -6.14 5.21 29.33
CA ALA A 397 -6.01 6.15 28.25
C ALA A 397 -5.97 5.42 26.90
N LEU A 398 -6.35 6.15 25.86
CA LEU A 398 -6.30 5.68 24.48
C LEU A 398 -5.18 6.44 23.77
N GLU A 399 -4.24 5.71 23.20
CA GLU A 399 -3.12 6.27 22.47
C GLU A 399 -3.19 5.83 21.01
N GLY A 400 -3.34 6.79 20.09
CA GLY A 400 -3.39 6.54 18.65
C GLY A 400 -2.02 6.54 18.01
N TYR A 401 -1.82 5.68 17.01
CA TYR A 401 -0.56 5.51 16.28
C TYR A 401 -0.77 5.12 14.82
N GLN A 402 0.22 5.46 14.00
CA GLN A 402 0.45 4.88 12.68
C GLN A 402 1.93 4.53 12.54
N VAL A 403 2.24 3.50 11.75
CA VAL A 403 3.62 3.20 11.37
C VAL A 403 3.95 3.93 10.07
N SER A 404 5.21 4.33 9.93
CA SER A 404 5.69 5.02 8.73
C SER A 404 5.57 4.16 7.45
N GLY A 405 5.60 4.81 6.29
CA GLY A 405 5.69 4.12 5.00
C GLY A 405 6.93 3.23 4.88
N GLN A 406 8.03 3.57 5.58
CA GLN A 406 9.21 2.70 5.66
C GLN A 406 8.93 1.41 6.42
N CYS A 407 8.21 1.48 7.55
CA CYS A 407 7.78 0.29 8.29
C CYS A 407 6.80 -0.55 7.47
N GLN A 408 5.82 0.07 6.81
CA GLN A 408 4.90 -0.63 5.90
C GLN A 408 5.65 -1.41 4.82
N ALA A 409 6.64 -0.79 4.17
CA ALA A 409 7.47 -1.46 3.17
C ALA A 409 8.26 -2.64 3.74
N LEU A 410 8.91 -2.48 4.91
CA LEU A 410 9.67 -3.54 5.56
C LEU A 410 8.78 -4.73 5.97
N VAL A 411 7.55 -4.47 6.43
CA VAL A 411 6.58 -5.52 6.79
C VAL A 411 6.05 -6.22 5.54
N ARG A 412 5.63 -5.46 4.52
CA ARG A 412 5.13 -5.99 3.24
C ARG A 412 6.16 -6.89 2.57
N ASP A 413 7.42 -6.48 2.64
CA ASP A 413 8.53 -7.17 2.00
C ASP A 413 9.15 -8.24 2.90
N GLY A 414 8.62 -8.47 4.11
CA GLY A 414 9.00 -9.58 4.99
C GLY A 414 10.36 -9.43 5.68
N ILE A 415 10.84 -8.19 5.84
CA ILE A 415 12.16 -7.86 6.37
C ILE A 415 12.12 -7.63 7.88
N LEU A 416 11.10 -6.94 8.39
CA LEU A 416 10.96 -6.64 9.81
C LEU A 416 10.24 -7.77 10.54
N LEU A 417 10.86 -8.30 11.58
CA LEU A 417 10.33 -9.36 12.45
C LEU A 417 10.24 -8.87 13.90
N PRO A 418 9.24 -9.32 14.67
CA PRO A 418 9.21 -9.08 16.10
C PRO A 418 10.31 -9.86 16.82
N THR A 419 10.74 -9.34 17.96
CA THR A 419 11.68 -9.99 18.89
C THR A 419 10.90 -10.65 20.03
N ARG A 420 11.53 -11.63 20.70
CA ARG A 420 10.92 -12.32 21.85
C ARG A 420 11.15 -11.59 23.17
N ASP A 421 12.39 -11.18 23.42
CA ASP A 421 12.85 -10.76 24.76
C ASP A 421 13.12 -9.23 24.85
N ALA A 422 12.88 -8.48 23.76
CA ALA A 422 13.16 -7.04 23.66
C ALA A 422 12.06 -6.33 22.86
N PRO A 423 10.84 -6.16 23.41
CA PRO A 423 9.67 -5.67 22.68
C PRO A 423 9.89 -4.30 22.00
N GLU A 424 10.81 -3.50 22.52
CA GLU A 424 11.21 -2.21 21.96
C GLU A 424 12.07 -2.31 20.69
N LEU A 425 12.64 -3.49 20.37
CA LEU A 425 13.53 -3.70 19.22
C LEU A 425 12.87 -4.56 18.15
N GLY A 426 13.04 -4.19 16.88
CA GLY A 426 12.68 -5.02 15.73
C GLY A 426 13.90 -5.77 15.19
N TYR A 427 13.72 -7.03 14.81
CA TYR A 427 14.78 -7.83 14.19
C TYR A 427 14.69 -7.75 12.66
N ILE A 428 15.83 -7.52 12.02
CA ILE A 428 15.94 -7.54 10.55
C ILE A 428 16.25 -8.97 10.13
N ARG A 429 15.39 -9.53 9.28
CA ARG A 429 15.54 -10.89 8.74
C ARG A 429 16.90 -11.07 8.07
N ASP A 430 17.50 -12.24 8.25
CA ASP A 430 18.73 -12.61 7.54
C ASP A 430 18.49 -12.78 6.04
N CYS A 431 19.46 -12.33 5.24
CA CYS A 431 19.44 -12.55 3.80
C CYS A 431 19.60 -14.05 3.49
N SER A 432 18.78 -14.56 2.57
CA SER A 432 18.79 -15.98 2.17
C SER A 432 18.60 -16.13 0.66
N PRO A 433 18.88 -17.32 0.10
CA PRO A 433 18.61 -17.65 -1.30
C PRO A 433 17.19 -17.33 -1.77
N ASN A 434 16.21 -17.45 -0.88
CA ASN A 434 14.79 -17.23 -1.17
C ASN A 434 14.34 -15.81 -0.87
N HIS A 435 15.13 -15.03 -0.14
CA HIS A 435 14.72 -13.74 0.38
C HIS A 435 15.91 -12.80 0.51
N TYR A 436 16.03 -11.86 -0.42
CA TYR A 436 17.04 -10.80 -0.35
C TYR A 436 16.65 -9.75 0.67
N VAL A 437 17.60 -9.33 1.52
CA VAL A 437 17.40 -8.26 2.49
C VAL A 437 18.47 -7.19 2.25
N PRO A 438 18.10 -5.93 1.94
CA PRO A 438 19.06 -4.83 1.85
C PRO A 438 19.57 -4.43 3.24
N ASP A 439 20.73 -3.77 3.28
CA ASP A 439 21.21 -3.18 4.53
C ASP A 439 20.21 -2.17 5.08
N VAL A 440 19.90 -2.27 6.38
CA VAL A 440 18.99 -1.37 7.08
C VAL A 440 19.76 -0.59 8.12
N TYR A 441 19.81 0.73 7.95
CA TYR A 441 20.40 1.67 8.89
C TYR A 441 19.31 2.47 9.58
N TYR A 442 19.60 3.02 10.76
CA TYR A 442 18.75 4.01 11.40
C TYR A 442 19.64 5.11 11.98
N LYS A 443 19.14 6.34 12.02
CA LYS A 443 19.87 7.45 12.65
C LYS A 443 19.71 7.38 14.15
N VAL A 444 20.83 7.30 14.87
CA VAL A 444 20.89 7.48 16.32
C VAL A 444 21.13 8.98 16.57
N SER A 445 20.22 9.66 17.27
CA SER A 445 20.50 11.00 17.78
C SER A 445 21.45 10.88 18.97
N THR A 446 22.66 11.40 18.85
CA THR A 446 23.64 11.40 19.94
C THR A 446 23.30 12.48 20.98
N ALA A 447 22.86 12.04 22.16
CA ALA A 447 23.04 12.67 23.47
C ALA A 447 22.69 14.17 23.64
N GLN A 448 21.38 14.45 23.66
CA GLN A 448 20.71 15.37 24.63
C GLN A 448 19.17 15.22 24.54
N GLU A 449 18.67 14.57 23.49
CA GLU A 449 17.32 14.02 23.39
C GLU A 449 17.37 12.50 23.59
N ARG A 450 17.40 12.02 24.83
CA ARG A 450 17.05 10.61 25.12
C ARG A 450 15.53 10.46 25.03
N SER A 451 15.02 10.56 23.82
CA SER A 451 13.68 10.18 23.46
C SER A 451 13.67 10.04 21.95
N LEU A 452 13.73 8.81 21.45
CA LEU A 452 13.14 8.39 20.18
C LEU A 452 13.42 6.90 19.99
N HIS A 453 12.35 6.14 20.15
CA HIS A 453 12.28 4.70 20.12
C HIS A 453 12.62 4.15 18.73
N CYS A 454 13.07 2.90 18.75
CA CYS A 454 13.16 2.07 17.57
C CYS A 454 11.78 1.93 16.92
N LEU A 455 11.79 2.03 15.58
CA LEU A 455 10.64 2.12 14.67
C LEU A 455 10.05 3.54 14.54
N PRO A 456 10.06 4.13 13.32
CA PRO A 456 9.47 5.44 13.09
C PRO A 456 7.94 5.35 13.22
N LEU A 457 7.48 5.58 14.44
CA LEU A 457 6.08 5.66 14.87
C LEU A 457 5.64 7.12 14.88
N SER A 458 4.52 7.42 14.25
CA SER A 458 3.82 8.69 14.43
C SER A 458 2.67 8.49 15.41
N ARG A 459 2.78 9.06 16.61
CA ARG A 459 1.65 9.16 17.55
C ARG A 459 0.59 10.09 16.94
N ILE A 460 -0.64 9.58 16.85
CA ILE A 460 -1.85 10.32 16.52
C ILE A 460 -2.34 10.96 17.84
N GLU A 461 -2.69 12.24 17.79
CA GLU A 461 -3.10 13.01 18.97
C GLU A 461 -4.60 12.98 19.19
#